data_AF-B8GAA8-F1
#
_entry.id   AF-B8GAA8-F1
#
_cell.length_a   1.000
_cell.length_b   1.000
_cell.length_c   1.000
_cell.angle_alpha   90.00
_cell.angle_beta   90.00
_cell.angle_gamma   90.00
#
_symmetry.space_group_name_H-M   'P 1'
#
loop_
_entity.id
_entity.type
_entity.pdbx_description
1 polymer ?
#
loop_
_entity_poly.entity_id
_entity_poly.type
_entity_poly.pdbx_seq_one_letter_code
_entity_poly.pdbx_strand_id
1 'polypeptide(L)'
;MSSLLRNPRQLIAVLIAGVSGLIVLLDFVGSGPVVKALAMVLVQWAALITAFAVVIGAVSVFSAHLRRVRARAPEAGYSLVLIIGMVIVIVAGIFYPTRTATGLTLPMTLAAPPIRTVFRLIYEPLAASLLALLAFFALSAMLRALRSGRTEAIVVVSIALLALVIQLPPLTFIPFIGQMVQWLNDYLVAAGARGLLLGSAIGALIAGVRLLIGFDMPYADR
;
A
#
# COMPACT_ATOMS: atom_id res chain seq x y z
N MET A 1 -21.19 22.25 -10.56
CA MET A 1 -22.44 21.48 -10.81
C MET A 1 -23.11 21.81 -12.15
N SER A 2 -22.91 22.98 -12.77
CA SER A 2 -23.54 23.36 -14.06
C SER A 2 -22.89 22.78 -15.34
N SER A 3 -21.72 22.14 -15.25
CA SER A 3 -21.05 21.50 -16.40
C SER A 3 -21.48 20.05 -16.66
N LEU A 4 -21.98 19.34 -15.64
CA LEU A 4 -22.36 17.92 -15.75
C LEU A 4 -23.54 17.68 -16.71
N LEU A 5 -24.46 18.64 -16.76
CA LEU A 5 -25.62 18.59 -17.65
C LEU A 5 -25.27 18.95 -19.10
N ARG A 6 -24.05 19.41 -19.38
CA ARG A 6 -23.63 19.77 -20.75
C ARG A 6 -23.04 18.60 -21.53
N ASN A 7 -22.52 17.57 -20.85
CA ASN A 7 -21.91 16.42 -21.52
C ASN A 7 -22.62 15.11 -21.14
N PRO A 8 -23.52 14.58 -22.00
CA PRO A 8 -24.33 13.42 -21.68
C PRO A 8 -23.49 12.15 -21.42
N ARG A 9 -22.30 12.05 -22.01
CA ARG A 9 -21.39 10.91 -21.79
C ARG A 9 -20.85 10.87 -20.36
N GLN A 10 -20.48 12.04 -19.82
CA GLN A 10 -19.96 12.14 -18.45
C GLN A 10 -21.06 11.87 -17.42
N LEU A 11 -22.27 12.38 -17.67
CA LEU A 11 -23.43 12.09 -16.83
C LEU A 11 -23.74 10.59 -16.76
N ILE A 12 -23.73 9.90 -17.91
CA ILE A 12 -23.96 8.44 -17.96
C ILE A 12 -22.88 7.70 -17.17
N ALA A 13 -21.61 8.07 -17.34
CA ALA A 13 -20.51 7.41 -16.63
C ALA A 13 -20.61 7.59 -15.10
N VAL A 14 -20.93 8.81 -14.63
CA VAL A 14 -21.14 9.09 -13.20
C VAL A 14 -22.35 8.35 -12.66
N LEU A 15 -23.47 8.31 -13.40
CA LEU A 15 -24.65 7.57 -12.99
C LEU A 15 -24.35 6.07 -12.86
N ILE A 16 -23.63 5.49 -13.81
CA ILE A 16 -23.25 4.07 -13.74
C ILE A 16 -22.34 3.84 -12.53
N ALA A 17 -21.31 4.66 -12.34
CA ALA A 17 -20.38 4.53 -11.21
C ALA A 17 -21.08 4.71 -9.86
N GLY A 18 -21.86 5.78 -9.71
CA GLY A 18 -22.59 6.11 -8.50
C GLY A 18 -23.66 5.07 -8.13
N VAL A 19 -24.48 4.63 -9.10
CA VAL A 19 -25.51 3.62 -8.87
C VAL A 19 -24.90 2.25 -8.56
N SER A 20 -23.88 1.82 -9.31
CA SER A 20 -23.20 0.54 -9.04
C SER A 20 -22.53 0.52 -7.67
N GLY A 21 -21.84 1.61 -7.30
CA GLY A 21 -21.27 1.75 -5.96
C GLY A 21 -22.33 1.78 -4.85
N LEU A 22 -23.45 2.48 -5.06
CA LEU A 22 -24.55 2.51 -4.09
C LEU A 22 -25.15 1.12 -3.86
N ILE A 23 -25.34 0.32 -4.91
CA ILE A 23 -25.84 -1.05 -4.79
C ILE A 23 -24.89 -1.91 -3.93
N VAL A 24 -23.58 -1.80 -4.16
CA VAL A 24 -22.57 -2.54 -3.36
C VAL A 24 -22.55 -2.07 -1.91
N LEU A 25 -22.68 -0.76 -1.66
CA LEU A 25 -22.77 -0.20 -0.30
C LEU A 25 -24.05 -0.65 0.42
N LEU A 26 -25.17 -0.78 -0.29
CA LEU A 26 -26.42 -1.30 0.30
C LEU A 26 -26.32 -2.78 0.66
N ASP A 27 -25.61 -3.59 -0.14
CA ASP A 27 -25.34 -4.99 0.21
C ASP A 27 -24.50 -5.09 1.49
N PHE A 28 -23.50 -4.21 1.65
CA PHE A 28 -22.66 -4.17 2.86
C PHE A 28 -23.48 -3.98 4.16
N VAL A 29 -24.58 -3.23 4.12
CA VAL A 29 -25.47 -3.01 5.28
C VAL A 29 -26.53 -4.12 5.43
N GLY A 30 -26.59 -5.08 4.51
CA GLY A 30 -27.51 -6.22 4.58
C GLY A 30 -28.92 -5.93 4.05
N SER A 31 -29.04 -5.08 3.02
CA SER A 31 -30.33 -4.58 2.47
C SER A 31 -31.22 -5.64 1.76
N GLY A 32 -30.99 -6.94 2.00
CA GLY A 32 -31.82 -8.03 1.49
C GLY A 32 -31.24 -8.82 0.30
N PRO A 33 -31.88 -9.94 -0.07
CA PRO A 33 -31.33 -10.92 -1.01
C PRO A 33 -31.22 -10.40 -2.46
N VAL A 34 -32.10 -9.50 -2.88
CA VAL A 34 -32.09 -8.91 -4.23
C VAL A 34 -30.89 -8.00 -4.43
N VAL A 35 -30.63 -7.11 -3.46
CA VAL A 35 -29.46 -6.21 -3.47
C VAL A 35 -28.17 -7.02 -3.47
N LYS A 36 -28.11 -8.08 -2.65
CA LYS A 36 -26.99 -9.02 -2.63
C LYS A 36 -26.73 -9.67 -3.97
N ALA A 37 -27.76 -10.17 -4.65
CA ALA A 37 -27.61 -10.78 -5.98
C ALA A 37 -27.03 -9.78 -7.01
N LEU A 38 -27.54 -8.55 -7.03
CA LEU A 38 -27.03 -7.50 -7.92
C LEU A 38 -25.60 -7.08 -7.58
N ALA A 39 -25.29 -6.90 -6.29
CA ALA A 39 -23.95 -6.55 -5.83
C ALA A 39 -22.94 -7.66 -6.18
N MET A 40 -23.29 -8.93 -6.01
CA MET A 40 -22.42 -10.05 -6.41
C MET A 40 -22.07 -10.02 -7.89
N VAL A 41 -23.06 -9.76 -8.77
CA VAL A 41 -22.82 -9.63 -10.21
C VAL A 41 -21.88 -8.46 -10.50
N LEU A 42 -22.14 -7.29 -9.90
CA LEU A 42 -21.29 -6.10 -10.08
C LEU A 42 -19.86 -6.34 -9.59
N VAL A 43 -19.68 -6.95 -8.43
CA VAL A 43 -18.36 -7.27 -7.85
C VAL A 43 -17.64 -8.30 -8.72
N GLN A 44 -18.33 -9.29 -9.29
CA GLN A 44 -17.73 -10.27 -10.18
C GLN A 44 -17.23 -9.63 -11.48
N TRP A 45 -18.02 -8.74 -12.09
CA TRP A 45 -17.58 -7.95 -13.25
C TRP A 45 -16.41 -7.04 -12.90
N ALA A 46 -16.45 -6.35 -11.76
CA ALA A 46 -15.36 -5.52 -11.27
C ALA A 46 -14.07 -6.33 -11.07
N ALA A 47 -14.17 -7.54 -10.49
CA ALA A 47 -13.03 -8.44 -10.32
C ALA A 47 -12.44 -8.87 -11.68
N LEU A 48 -13.28 -9.20 -12.66
CA LEU A 48 -12.85 -9.56 -14.01
C LEU A 48 -12.12 -8.39 -14.69
N ILE A 49 -12.70 -7.19 -14.67
CA ILE A 49 -12.10 -5.97 -15.23
C ILE A 49 -10.78 -5.67 -14.51
N THR A 50 -10.73 -5.83 -13.19
CA THR A 50 -9.53 -5.60 -12.39
C THR A 50 -8.41 -6.57 -12.78
N ALA A 51 -8.72 -7.85 -13.01
CA ALA A 51 -7.75 -8.84 -13.48
C ALA A 51 -7.13 -8.42 -14.83
N PHE A 52 -7.95 -7.99 -15.80
CA PHE A 52 -7.44 -7.46 -17.07
C PHE A 52 -6.65 -6.16 -16.87
N ALA A 53 -7.11 -5.26 -16.02
CA ALA A 53 -6.44 -4.00 -15.72
C ALA A 53 -5.03 -4.23 -15.13
N VAL A 54 -4.87 -5.21 -14.24
CA VAL A 54 -3.55 -5.60 -13.70
C VAL A 54 -2.62 -6.08 -14.82
N VAL A 55 -3.11 -6.91 -15.74
CA VAL A 55 -2.31 -7.38 -16.88
C VAL A 55 -1.91 -6.21 -17.78
N ILE A 56 -2.85 -5.33 -18.14
CA ILE A 56 -2.58 -4.13 -18.95
C ILE A 56 -1.59 -3.22 -18.23
N GLY A 57 -1.73 -3.04 -16.92
CA GLY A 57 -0.81 -2.27 -16.08
C GLY A 57 0.60 -2.83 -16.11
N ALA A 58 0.76 -4.16 -15.96
CA ALA A 58 2.04 -4.83 -16.04
C ALA A 58 2.67 -4.68 -17.44
N VAL A 59 1.90 -4.86 -18.51
CA VAL A 59 2.36 -4.67 -19.90
C VAL A 59 2.76 -3.21 -20.16
N SER A 60 2.01 -2.25 -19.64
CA SER A 60 2.31 -0.82 -19.73
C SER A 60 3.67 -0.50 -19.11
N VAL A 61 3.89 -0.92 -17.86
CA VAL A 61 5.17 -0.75 -17.15
C VAL A 61 6.30 -1.46 -17.89
N PHE A 62 6.11 -2.72 -18.27
CA PHE A 62 7.11 -3.48 -19.03
C PHE A 62 7.50 -2.76 -20.32
N SER A 63 6.52 -2.34 -21.12
CA SER A 63 6.76 -1.68 -22.41
C SER A 63 7.48 -0.34 -22.24
N ALA A 64 7.13 0.46 -21.21
CA ALA A 64 7.75 1.75 -20.94
C ALA A 64 9.22 1.61 -20.54
N HIS A 65 9.53 0.64 -19.69
CA HIS A 65 10.90 0.37 -19.28
C HIS A 65 11.70 -0.34 -20.37
N LEU A 66 11.09 -1.21 -21.18
CA LEU A 66 11.74 -1.86 -22.32
C LEU A 66 12.13 -0.83 -23.39
N ARG A 67 11.28 0.15 -23.67
CA ARG A 67 11.62 1.29 -24.55
C ARG A 67 12.82 2.07 -24.02
N ARG A 68 12.85 2.39 -22.71
CA ARG A 68 13.99 3.08 -22.07
C ARG A 68 15.30 2.28 -22.19
N VAL A 69 15.24 0.97 -22.00
CA VAL A 69 16.41 0.08 -22.15
C VAL A 69 16.88 0.03 -23.61
N ARG A 70 15.96 -0.14 -24.57
CA ARG A 70 16.29 -0.16 -26.00
C ARG A 70 16.87 1.16 -26.49
N ALA A 71 16.36 2.28 -25.99
CA ALA A 71 16.84 3.62 -26.30
C ALA A 71 18.14 3.99 -25.58
N ARG A 72 18.71 3.11 -24.75
CA ARG A 72 19.92 3.35 -23.92
C ARG A 72 19.83 4.66 -23.12
N ALA A 73 18.67 4.92 -22.54
CA ALA A 73 18.47 6.11 -21.71
C ALA A 73 19.45 6.13 -20.51
N PRO A 74 19.78 7.31 -19.94
CA PRO A 74 20.72 7.44 -18.82
C PRO A 74 20.42 6.51 -17.63
N GLU A 75 19.15 6.18 -17.40
CA GLU A 75 18.67 5.32 -16.31
C GLU A 75 18.24 3.92 -16.77
N ALA A 76 18.75 3.44 -17.92
CA ALA A 76 18.40 2.13 -18.47
C ALA A 76 18.75 0.98 -17.50
N GLY A 77 19.81 1.11 -16.70
CA GLY A 77 20.19 0.10 -15.69
C GLY A 77 19.08 -0.14 -14.67
N TYR A 78 18.48 0.90 -14.11
CA TYR A 78 17.36 0.78 -13.17
C TYR A 78 16.12 0.17 -13.83
N SER A 79 15.88 0.53 -15.09
CA SER A 79 14.78 -0.05 -15.87
C SER A 79 14.97 -1.56 -16.10
N LEU A 80 16.22 -2.00 -16.30
CA LEU A 80 16.54 -3.43 -16.43
C LEU A 80 16.31 -4.19 -15.12
N VAL A 81 16.75 -3.62 -13.98
CA VAL A 81 16.53 -4.21 -12.65
C VAL A 81 15.03 -4.37 -12.38
N LEU A 82 14.22 -3.37 -12.70
CA LEU A 82 12.76 -3.45 -12.55
C LEU A 82 12.16 -4.59 -13.39
N ILE A 83 12.55 -4.68 -14.67
CA ILE A 83 12.04 -5.72 -15.57
C ILE A 83 12.43 -7.11 -15.06
N ILE A 84 13.69 -7.30 -14.66
CA ILE A 84 14.17 -8.57 -14.12
C ILE A 84 13.41 -8.94 -12.84
N GLY A 85 13.26 -8.00 -11.91
CA GLY A 85 12.51 -8.21 -10.66
C GLY A 85 11.05 -8.59 -10.91
N MET A 86 10.39 -7.91 -11.84
CA MET A 86 9.02 -8.23 -12.24
C MET A 86 8.91 -9.65 -12.81
N VAL A 87 9.82 -10.05 -13.69
CA VAL A 87 9.85 -11.41 -14.26
C VAL A 87 10.11 -12.44 -13.16
N ILE A 88 11.06 -12.20 -12.24
CA ILE A 88 11.35 -13.10 -11.11
C ILE A 88 10.09 -13.32 -10.27
N VAL A 89 9.39 -12.25 -9.88
CA VAL A 89 8.18 -12.36 -9.04
C VAL A 89 7.06 -13.12 -9.76
N ILE A 90 6.81 -12.82 -11.04
CA ILE A 90 5.78 -13.51 -11.83
C ILE A 90 6.13 -14.99 -11.99
N VAL A 91 7.37 -15.31 -12.35
CA VAL A 91 7.81 -16.69 -12.56
C VAL A 91 7.79 -17.47 -11.25
N ALA A 92 8.31 -16.89 -10.16
CA ALA A 92 8.31 -17.52 -8.85
C ALA A 92 6.88 -17.72 -8.30
N GLY A 93 5.98 -16.78 -8.57
CA GLY A 93 4.59 -16.84 -8.13
C GLY A 93 3.73 -17.84 -8.89
N ILE A 94 4.10 -18.21 -10.12
CA ILE A 94 3.30 -19.13 -10.98
C ILE A 94 3.92 -20.51 -11.06
N PHE A 95 5.24 -20.60 -11.27
CA PHE A 95 5.90 -21.84 -11.68
C PHE A 95 6.71 -22.52 -10.59
N TYR A 96 7.01 -21.84 -9.48
CA TYR A 96 7.84 -22.44 -8.43
C TYR A 96 7.01 -23.35 -7.53
N PRO A 97 7.23 -24.67 -7.54
CA PRO A 97 6.38 -25.58 -6.81
C PRO A 97 6.56 -25.43 -5.30
N THR A 98 5.44 -25.52 -4.59
CA THR A 98 5.39 -25.42 -3.13
C THR A 98 5.11 -26.79 -2.53
N ARG A 99 5.79 -27.11 -1.43
CA ARG A 99 5.52 -28.33 -0.68
C ARG A 99 4.30 -28.11 0.19
N THR A 100 3.28 -28.92 -0.03
CA THR A 100 2.04 -29.00 0.77
C THR A 100 1.92 -30.37 1.41
N ALA A 101 1.06 -30.51 2.42
CA ALA A 101 0.85 -31.77 3.15
C ALA A 101 0.45 -32.94 2.24
N THR A 102 -0.13 -32.65 1.07
CA THR A 102 -0.61 -33.63 0.08
C THR A 102 0.31 -33.77 -1.15
N GLY A 103 1.51 -33.15 -1.15
CA GLY A 103 2.48 -33.25 -2.25
C GLY A 103 3.00 -31.91 -2.76
N LEU A 104 3.58 -31.92 -3.97
CA LEU A 104 4.04 -30.72 -4.67
C LEU A 104 2.87 -30.07 -5.41
N THR A 105 2.54 -28.83 -5.08
CA THR A 105 1.49 -28.06 -5.76
C THR A 105 2.01 -26.69 -6.19
N LEU A 106 1.47 -26.17 -7.29
CA LEU A 106 1.80 -24.82 -7.74
C LEU A 106 1.19 -23.77 -6.80
N PRO A 107 1.83 -22.60 -6.64
CA PRO A 107 1.32 -21.55 -5.76
C PRO A 107 -0.05 -21.05 -6.25
N MET A 108 -1.07 -21.14 -5.41
CA MET A 108 -2.40 -20.57 -5.71
C MET A 108 -2.65 -19.22 -5.03
N THR A 109 -1.71 -18.76 -4.20
CA THR A 109 -1.86 -17.53 -3.41
C THR A 109 -0.58 -16.71 -3.40
N LEU A 110 -0.73 -15.40 -3.22
CA LEU A 110 0.41 -14.48 -3.08
C LEU A 110 1.21 -14.70 -1.77
N ALA A 111 0.65 -15.45 -0.81
CA ALA A 111 1.31 -15.76 0.47
C ALA A 111 2.23 -16.99 0.42
N ALA A 112 2.37 -17.59 -0.77
CA ALA A 112 3.13 -18.80 -0.96
C ALA A 112 4.64 -18.62 -0.65
N PRO A 113 5.32 -19.70 -0.21
CA PRO A 113 6.76 -19.68 0.10
C PRO A 113 7.67 -18.97 -0.92
N PRO A 114 7.54 -19.15 -2.25
CA PRO A 114 8.41 -18.48 -3.21
C PRO A 114 8.29 -16.95 -3.17
N ILE A 115 7.05 -16.42 -3.10
CA ILE A 115 6.81 -14.97 -3.08
C ILE A 115 7.32 -14.38 -1.76
N ARG A 116 7.07 -15.06 -0.63
CA ARG A 116 7.62 -14.66 0.68
C ARG A 116 9.14 -14.60 0.68
N THR A 117 9.78 -15.55 0.01
CA THR A 117 11.25 -15.60 -0.10
C THR A 117 11.77 -14.39 -0.89
N VAL A 118 11.12 -14.05 -2.00
CA VAL A 118 11.47 -12.84 -2.76
C VAL A 118 11.27 -11.58 -1.92
N PHE A 119 10.18 -11.49 -1.16
CA PHE A 119 9.92 -10.37 -0.26
C PHE A 119 11.02 -10.23 0.81
N ARG A 120 11.41 -11.33 1.46
CA ARG A 120 12.45 -11.32 2.49
C ARG A 120 13.84 -10.99 1.94
N LEU A 121 14.17 -11.44 0.73
CA LEU A 121 15.49 -11.24 0.15
C LEU A 121 15.66 -9.90 -0.55
N ILE A 122 14.56 -9.32 -1.08
CA ILE A 122 14.61 -8.10 -1.88
C ILE A 122 13.92 -6.95 -1.16
N TYR A 123 12.65 -7.11 -0.77
CA TYR A 123 11.86 -6.01 -0.22
C TYR A 123 12.31 -5.62 1.19
N GLU A 124 12.51 -6.58 2.10
CA GLU A 124 12.90 -6.28 3.48
C GLU A 124 14.23 -5.51 3.58
N PRO A 125 15.32 -5.90 2.87
CA PRO A 125 16.56 -5.13 2.90
C PRO A 125 16.46 -3.75 2.27
N LEU A 126 15.67 -3.60 1.19
CA LEU A 126 15.42 -2.29 0.57
C LEU A 126 14.61 -1.38 1.50
N ALA A 127 13.60 -1.91 2.18
CA ALA A 127 12.85 -1.17 3.18
C ALA A 127 13.75 -0.77 4.35
N ALA A 128 14.59 -1.70 4.83
CA ALA A 128 15.55 -1.42 5.90
C ALA A 128 16.57 -0.35 5.53
N SER A 129 17.06 -0.32 4.28
CA SER A 129 17.99 0.72 3.83
C SER A 129 17.34 2.10 3.77
N LEU A 130 16.09 2.20 3.30
CA LEU A 130 15.31 3.44 3.33
C LEU A 130 15.03 3.90 4.77
N LEU A 131 14.69 2.97 5.67
CA LEU A 131 14.50 3.26 7.09
C LEU A 131 15.80 3.70 7.77
N ALA A 132 16.94 3.11 7.38
CA ALA A 132 18.25 3.53 7.87
C ALA A 132 18.60 4.96 7.42
N LEU A 133 18.29 5.31 6.15
CA LEU A 133 18.43 6.68 5.66
C LEU A 133 17.53 7.64 6.42
N LEU A 134 16.26 7.26 6.66
CA LEU A 134 15.33 8.05 7.46
C LEU A 134 15.84 8.25 8.88
N ALA A 135 16.36 7.22 9.52
CA ALA A 135 16.97 7.29 10.85
C ALA A 135 18.19 8.21 10.86
N PHE A 136 19.05 8.13 9.84
CA PHE A 136 20.21 9.02 9.69
C PHE A 136 19.78 10.48 9.52
N PHE A 137 18.78 10.76 8.67
CA PHE A 137 18.24 12.12 8.51
C PHE A 137 17.55 12.63 9.77
N ALA A 138 16.79 11.77 10.47
CA ALA A 138 16.18 12.11 11.75
C ALA A 138 17.24 12.47 12.80
N LEU A 139 18.31 11.67 12.91
CA LEU A 139 19.43 11.96 13.80
C LEU A 139 20.12 13.29 13.43
N SER A 140 20.39 13.52 12.14
CA SER A 140 20.96 14.78 11.65
C SER A 140 20.07 15.99 11.98
N ALA A 141 18.75 15.84 11.83
CA ALA A 141 17.78 16.85 12.22
C ALA A 141 17.75 17.08 13.74
N MET A 142 17.79 16.02 14.55
CA MET A 142 17.86 16.10 16.01
C MET A 142 19.12 16.85 16.47
N LEU A 143 20.29 16.54 15.90
CA LEU A 143 21.55 17.24 16.20
C LEU A 143 21.47 18.72 15.81
N ARG A 144 20.88 19.03 14.65
CA ARG A 144 20.66 20.41 14.22
C ARG A 144 19.70 21.15 15.15
N ALA A 145 18.64 20.49 15.59
CA ALA A 145 17.65 21.02 16.52
C ALA A 145 18.28 21.31 17.89
N LEU A 146 19.14 20.41 18.41
CA LEU A 146 19.90 20.65 19.65
C LEU A 146 20.86 21.84 19.52
N ARG A 147 21.51 22.01 18.37
CA ARG A 147 22.40 23.15 18.10
C ARG A 147 21.67 24.48 17.93
N SER A 148 20.36 24.48 17.69
CA SER A 148 19.58 25.70 17.50
C SER A 148 19.47 26.56 18.77
N GLY A 149 19.82 26.01 19.94
CA GLY A 149 19.77 26.70 21.23
C GLY A 149 18.36 26.99 21.76
N ARG A 150 17.31 26.61 21.02
CA ARG A 150 15.92 26.77 21.46
C ARG A 150 15.57 25.70 22.49
N THR A 151 15.09 26.14 23.65
CA THR A 151 14.66 25.27 24.76
C THR A 151 13.59 24.26 24.32
N GLU A 152 12.61 24.71 23.53
CA GLU A 152 11.55 23.86 22.96
C GLU A 152 12.11 22.70 22.14
N ALA A 153 13.11 22.97 21.28
CA ALA A 153 13.71 21.97 20.42
C ALA A 153 14.51 20.94 21.23
N ILE A 154 15.21 21.38 22.27
CA ILE A 154 15.95 20.50 23.17
C ILE A 154 15.01 19.54 23.89
N VAL A 155 13.89 20.04 24.43
CA VAL A 155 12.89 19.21 25.11
C VAL A 155 12.35 18.12 24.18
N VAL A 156 11.96 18.48 22.96
CA VAL A 156 11.44 17.52 21.97
C VAL A 156 12.47 16.45 21.63
N VAL A 157 13.73 16.86 21.38
CA VAL A 157 14.81 15.92 21.05
C VAL A 157 15.12 15.00 22.23
N SER A 158 15.12 15.51 23.46
CA SER A 158 15.31 14.71 24.68
C SER A 158 14.22 13.65 24.82
N ILE A 159 12.95 14.02 24.65
CA ILE A 159 11.82 13.06 24.70
C ILE A 159 11.96 12.00 23.60
N ALA A 160 12.29 12.41 22.38
CA ALA A 160 12.47 11.49 21.25
C ALA A 160 13.63 10.51 21.49
N LEU A 161 14.76 10.99 22.03
CA LEU A 161 15.90 10.15 22.39
C LEU A 161 15.53 9.16 23.50
N LEU A 162 14.81 9.62 24.53
CA LEU A 162 14.34 8.77 25.63
C LEU A 162 13.42 7.67 25.10
N ALA A 163 12.46 8.01 24.24
CA ALA A 163 11.58 7.04 23.59
C ALA A 163 12.36 6.02 22.74
N LEU A 164 13.42 6.44 22.04
CA LEU A 164 14.27 5.54 21.26
C LEU A 164 15.05 4.57 22.15
N VAL A 165 15.65 5.07 23.23
CA VAL A 165 16.43 4.25 24.17
C VAL A 165 15.56 3.20 24.86
N ILE A 166 14.33 3.55 25.24
CA ILE A 166 13.37 2.62 25.87
C ILE A 166 13.07 1.42 24.97
N GLN A 167 13.13 1.56 23.64
CA GLN A 167 12.81 0.49 22.69
C GLN A 167 13.96 -0.51 22.45
N LEU A 168 15.13 -0.35 23.08
CA LEU A 168 16.26 -1.26 22.86
C LEU A 168 16.00 -2.65 23.49
N PRO A 169 16.26 -3.76 22.77
CA PRO A 169 16.02 -5.13 23.26
C PRO A 169 16.63 -5.48 24.63
N PRO A 170 17.81 -5.00 25.03
CA PRO A 170 18.37 -5.31 26.34
C PRO A 170 17.53 -4.79 27.52
N LEU A 171 16.78 -3.70 27.34
CA LEU A 171 16.00 -3.10 28.42
C LEU A 171 14.72 -3.88 28.73
N THR A 172 14.27 -4.77 27.85
CA THR A 172 13.07 -5.59 28.10
C THR A 172 13.30 -6.68 29.14
N PHE A 173 14.55 -7.03 29.46
CA PHE A 173 14.88 -8.03 30.47
C PHE A 173 14.80 -7.50 31.91
N ILE A 174 14.65 -6.19 32.11
CA ILE A 174 14.51 -5.57 33.43
C ILE A 174 13.02 -5.59 33.81
N PRO A 175 12.60 -6.23 34.92
CA PRO A 175 11.18 -6.51 35.21
C PRO A 175 10.24 -5.30 35.22
N PHE A 176 10.74 -4.11 35.62
CA PHE A 176 9.95 -2.87 35.63
C PHE A 176 9.99 -2.12 34.29
N ILE A 177 11.18 -2.01 33.69
CA ILE A 177 11.36 -1.30 32.42
C ILE A 177 10.69 -2.09 31.29
N GLY A 178 10.85 -3.42 31.26
CA GLY A 178 10.24 -4.30 30.27
C GLY A 178 8.71 -4.22 30.23
N GLN A 179 8.04 -4.11 31.39
CA GLN A 179 6.59 -3.89 31.44
C GLN A 179 6.19 -2.55 30.82
N MET A 180 6.96 -1.49 31.08
CA MET A 180 6.74 -0.18 30.47
C MET A 180 6.98 -0.22 28.96
N VAL A 181 8.01 -0.93 28.48
CA VAL A 181 8.28 -1.12 27.05
C VAL A 181 7.14 -1.88 26.38
N GLN A 182 6.64 -2.95 26.99
CA GLN A 182 5.53 -3.73 26.47
C GLN A 182 4.26 -2.89 26.39
N TRP A 183 3.92 -2.17 27.47
CA TRP A 183 2.78 -1.25 27.47
C TRP A 183 2.90 -0.19 26.37
N LEU A 184 4.08 0.42 26.20
CA LEU A 184 4.33 1.40 25.15
C LEU A 184 4.09 0.81 23.76
N ASN A 185 4.55 -0.42 23.51
CA ASN A 185 4.38 -1.09 22.22
C ASN A 185 2.92 -1.47 21.96
N ASP A 186 2.26 -2.10 22.93
CA ASP A 186 0.90 -2.64 22.79
C ASP A 186 -0.17 -1.54 22.67
N TYR A 187 0.06 -0.40 23.33
CA TYR A 187 -0.89 0.70 23.33
C TYR A 187 -0.44 1.84 22.42
N LEU A 188 0.74 2.44 22.62
CA LEU A 188 1.10 3.67 21.91
C LEU A 188 1.59 3.41 20.48
N VAL A 189 2.58 2.52 20.31
CA VAL A 189 3.15 2.20 19.00
C VAL A 189 2.10 1.52 18.12
N ALA A 190 1.39 0.53 18.68
CA ALA A 190 0.31 -0.14 17.98
C ALA A 190 -0.85 0.82 17.65
N ALA A 191 -1.23 1.76 18.52
CA ALA A 191 -2.23 2.77 18.19
C ALA A 191 -1.76 3.69 17.06
N GLY A 192 -0.49 4.11 17.05
CA GLY A 192 0.08 4.88 15.96
C GLY A 192 0.01 4.14 14.62
N ALA A 193 0.44 2.88 14.59
CA ALA A 193 0.38 2.02 13.40
C ALA A 193 -1.08 1.81 12.92
N ARG A 194 -2.01 1.54 13.84
CA ARG A 194 -3.44 1.43 13.52
C ARG A 194 -4.01 2.75 13.02
N GLY A 195 -3.60 3.88 13.60
CA GLY A 195 -3.99 5.21 13.16
C GLY A 195 -3.56 5.49 11.72
N LEU A 196 -2.34 5.11 11.34
CA LEU A 196 -1.87 5.21 9.96
C LEU A 196 -2.67 4.31 9.00
N LEU A 197 -2.99 3.09 9.41
CA LEU A 197 -3.81 2.16 8.62
C LEU A 197 -5.25 2.67 8.45
N LEU A 198 -5.85 3.20 9.52
CA LEU A 198 -7.17 3.80 9.45
C LEU A 198 -7.15 5.07 8.61
N GLY A 199 -6.13 5.91 8.76
CA GLY A 199 -5.96 7.12 7.96
C GLY A 199 -5.83 6.82 6.46
N SER A 200 -5.05 5.80 6.08
CA SER A 200 -4.93 5.38 4.69
C SER A 200 -6.23 4.78 4.16
N ALA A 201 -6.94 3.99 4.97
CA ALA A 201 -8.25 3.44 4.61
C ALA A 201 -9.31 4.53 4.42
N ILE A 202 -9.38 5.52 5.30
CA ILE A 202 -10.27 6.67 5.18
C ILE A 202 -9.91 7.49 3.93
N GLY A 203 -8.62 7.70 3.67
CA GLY A 203 -8.15 8.37 2.46
C GLY A 203 -8.62 7.67 1.18
N ALA A 204 -8.51 6.34 1.12
CA ALA A 204 -9.02 5.53 0.03
C ALA A 204 -10.55 5.60 -0.09
N LEU A 205 -11.27 5.59 1.05
CA LEU A 205 -12.73 5.72 1.08
C LEU A 205 -13.17 7.09 0.54
N ILE A 206 -12.51 8.18 0.95
CA ILE A 206 -12.80 9.54 0.45
C ILE A 206 -12.58 9.61 -1.06
N ALA A 207 -11.47 9.07 -1.56
CA ALA A 207 -11.21 9.00 -3.00
C ALA A 207 -12.31 8.21 -3.73
N GLY A 208 -12.75 7.08 -3.17
CA GLY A 208 -13.87 6.29 -3.69
C GLY A 208 -15.19 7.06 -3.71
N VAL A 209 -15.56 7.71 -2.62
CA VAL A 209 -16.80 8.50 -2.50
C VAL A 209 -16.78 9.69 -3.48
N ARG A 210 -15.65 10.39 -3.61
CA ARG A 210 -15.50 11.47 -4.59
C ARG A 210 -15.71 10.96 -6.02
N LEU A 211 -15.24 9.76 -6.33
CA LEU A 211 -15.48 9.14 -7.63
C LEU A 211 -16.96 8.73 -7.82
N LEU A 212 -17.62 8.19 -6.80
CA LEU A 212 -19.04 7.78 -6.85
C LEU A 212 -20.00 8.97 -7.05
N ILE A 213 -19.71 10.09 -6.41
CA ILE A 213 -20.52 11.32 -6.53
C ILE A 213 -20.15 12.11 -7.81
N GLY A 214 -19.07 11.73 -8.49
CA GLY A 214 -18.60 12.41 -9.70
C GLY A 214 -17.87 13.73 -9.43
N PHE A 215 -17.23 13.87 -8.27
CA PHE A 215 -16.29 14.97 -8.04
C PHE A 215 -14.95 14.77 -8.77
N ASP A 216 -14.48 13.52 -8.85
CA ASP A 216 -13.27 13.13 -9.58
C ASP A 216 -13.64 12.19 -10.75
N MET A 217 -13.30 12.58 -11.99
CA MET A 217 -13.66 11.82 -13.20
C MET A 217 -12.46 11.51 -14.10
N PRO A 218 -11.52 10.66 -13.64
CA PRO A 218 -10.33 10.31 -14.43
C PRO A 218 -10.66 9.63 -15.77
N TYR A 219 -11.87 9.08 -15.91
CA TYR A 219 -12.39 8.42 -17.11
C TYR A 219 -13.07 9.38 -18.11
N ALA A 220 -13.36 10.63 -17.72
CA ALA A 220 -14.16 11.57 -18.48
C ALA A 220 -13.36 12.74 -19.09
N ASP A 221 -12.12 12.94 -18.63
CA ASP A 221 -11.23 14.06 -19.01
C ASP A 221 -10.42 13.80 -20.30
N ARG A 222 -10.99 13.04 -21.25
CA ARG A 222 -10.41 12.84 -22.59
C ARG A 222 -11.45 12.96 -23.69
#